data_AF-A0A1I8D335-F1
#
_entry.id   AF-A0A1I8D335-F1
#
_cell.length_a   1.000
_cell.length_b   1.000
_cell.length_c   1.000
_cell.angle_alpha   90.00
_cell.angle_beta   90.00
_cell.angle_gamma   90.00
#
_symmetry.space_group_name_H-M   'P 1'
#
loop_
_entity.id
_entity.type
_entity.pdbx_description
1 polymer ?
#
loop_
_entity_poly.entity_id
_entity_poly.type
_entity_poly.pdbx_seq_one_letter_code
_entity_poly.pdbx_strand_id
1 'polypeptide(L)'
;MSSPIKELENLGWGINTDALRKYCGDDYKDSLTSTEIQKMILDIDIKVYGKCILQNALDKQKGVLKGPIVLQLSKWRNISHADGFDDHYDSKKDYARMTLTDGNQFLNFTKIDNNK
;
A
#
# COMPACT_ATOMS: atom_id res chain seq x y z
N MET A 1 -26.89 -5.79 6.16
CA MET A 1 -25.54 -6.39 5.98
C MET A 1 -24.66 -5.35 5.31
N SER A 2 -23.42 -5.14 5.78
CA SER A 2 -22.46 -4.27 5.08
C SER A 2 -22.06 -4.91 3.75
N SER A 3 -21.81 -4.09 2.73
CA SER A 3 -21.19 -4.58 1.50
C SER A 3 -19.77 -5.09 1.79
N PRO A 4 -19.34 -6.22 1.23
CA PRO A 4 -17.96 -6.71 1.30
C PRO A 4 -16.90 -5.65 0.97
N ILE A 5 -17.17 -4.79 -0.02
CA ILE A 5 -16.28 -3.68 -0.38
C ILE A 5 -16.18 -2.67 0.76
N LYS A 6 -17.30 -2.35 1.41
CA LYS A 6 -17.33 -1.40 2.52
C LYS A 6 -16.56 -1.90 3.74
N GLU A 7 -16.55 -3.22 3.96
CA GLU A 7 -15.71 -3.83 5.01
C GLU A 7 -14.22 -3.63 4.71
N LEU A 8 -13.79 -3.81 3.47
CA LEU A 8 -12.41 -3.57 3.06
C LEU A 8 -12.04 -2.07 3.11
N GLU A 9 -12.94 -1.18 2.72
CA GLU A 9 -12.74 0.26 2.82
C GLU A 9 -12.52 0.70 4.28
N ASN A 10 -13.25 0.11 5.24
CA ASN A 10 -13.05 0.38 6.67
C ASN A 10 -11.67 -0.11 7.18
N LEU A 11 -11.06 -1.08 6.51
CA LEU A 11 -9.70 -1.55 6.77
C LEU A 11 -8.63 -0.73 6.03
N GLY A 12 -9.03 0.29 5.27
CA GLY A 12 -8.15 1.21 4.57
C GLY A 12 -7.88 0.87 3.09
N TRP A 13 -8.57 -0.13 2.52
CA TRP A 13 -8.45 -0.44 1.10
C TRP A 13 -9.13 0.62 0.23
N GLY A 14 -8.41 1.18 -0.73
CA GLY A 14 -8.98 2.08 -1.74
C GLY A 14 -9.37 1.30 -2.99
N ILE A 15 -10.60 0.79 -3.06
CA ILE A 15 -11.05 -0.05 -4.19
C ILE A 15 -11.99 0.74 -5.10
N ASN A 16 -11.68 0.75 -6.40
CA ASN A 16 -12.60 1.10 -7.47
C ASN A 16 -13.27 -0.18 -7.97
N THR A 17 -14.51 -0.42 -7.54
CA THR A 17 -15.25 -1.64 -7.86
C THR A 17 -15.46 -1.84 -9.36
N ASP A 18 -15.68 -0.76 -10.11
CA ASP A 18 -15.88 -0.86 -11.57
C ASP A 18 -14.59 -1.30 -12.27
N ALA A 19 -13.45 -0.75 -11.85
CA ALA A 19 -12.14 -1.13 -12.38
C ALA A 19 -11.77 -2.58 -12.01
N LEU A 20 -12.03 -2.97 -10.75
CA LEU A 20 -11.82 -4.34 -10.29
C LEU A 20 -12.66 -5.34 -11.07
N ARG A 21 -13.97 -5.07 -11.19
CA ARG A 21 -14.89 -5.93 -11.95
C ARG A 21 -14.46 -6.05 -13.41
N LYS A 22 -14.04 -4.94 -14.04
CA LYS A 22 -13.55 -4.95 -15.41
C LYS A 22 -12.29 -5.79 -15.58
N TYR A 23 -11.36 -5.76 -14.62
CA TYR A 23 -10.13 -6.53 -14.68
C TYR A 23 -10.37 -8.04 -14.47
N CYS A 24 -11.18 -8.39 -13.49
CA CYS A 24 -11.46 -9.77 -13.13
C CYS A 24 -12.47 -10.44 -14.08
N GLY A 25 -13.28 -9.67 -14.82
CA GLY A 25 -14.25 -10.21 -15.76
C GLY A 25 -15.19 -11.23 -15.09
N ASP A 26 -15.26 -12.43 -15.66
CA ASP A 26 -16.14 -13.52 -15.20
C ASP A 26 -15.75 -14.09 -13.82
N ASP A 27 -14.51 -13.85 -13.37
CA ASP A 27 -14.05 -14.28 -12.04
C ASP A 27 -14.63 -13.39 -10.92
N TYR A 28 -15.07 -12.17 -11.26
CA TYR A 28 -15.73 -11.29 -10.30
C TYR A 28 -17.19 -11.67 -10.14
N LYS A 29 -17.54 -12.22 -8.98
CA LYS A 29 -18.93 -12.54 -8.63
C LYS A 29 -19.43 -11.57 -7.57
N ASP A 30 -20.66 -11.09 -7.74
CA ASP A 30 -21.30 -10.18 -6.77
C ASP A 30 -21.57 -10.85 -5.41
N SER A 31 -21.46 -12.17 -5.34
CA SER A 31 -21.56 -12.97 -4.12
C SER A 31 -20.24 -13.12 -3.36
N LEU A 32 -19.13 -12.55 -3.83
CA LEU A 32 -17.83 -12.69 -3.16
C LEU A 32 -17.83 -11.98 -1.79
N THR A 33 -17.27 -12.66 -0.80
CA THR A 33 -17.03 -12.12 0.54
C THR A 33 -15.84 -11.17 0.56
N SER A 34 -15.71 -10.35 1.61
CA SER A 34 -14.60 -9.41 1.78
C SER A 34 -13.25 -10.14 1.80
N THR A 35 -13.18 -11.30 2.44
CA THR A 35 -12.00 -12.18 2.46
C THR A 35 -11.61 -12.69 1.08
N GLU A 36 -12.59 -13.10 0.25
CA GLU A 36 -12.32 -13.58 -1.11
C GLU A 36 -11.84 -12.46 -2.02
N ILE A 37 -12.48 -11.28 -1.93
CA ILE A 37 -12.04 -10.09 -2.65
C ILE A 37 -10.62 -9.71 -2.22
N GLN A 38 -10.33 -9.69 -0.92
CA GLN A 38 -8.99 -9.39 -0.41
C GLN A 38 -7.94 -10.36 -0.96
N LYS A 39 -8.20 -11.67 -0.94
CA LYS A 39 -7.29 -12.68 -1.50
C LYS A 39 -7.05 -12.46 -2.98
N MET A 40 -8.09 -12.11 -3.73
CA MET A 40 -8.00 -11.83 -5.15
C MET A 40 -7.11 -10.61 -5.43
N ILE A 41 -7.25 -9.52 -4.68
CA ILE A 41 -6.56 -8.26 -4.95
C ILE A 41 -5.15 -8.15 -4.35
N LEU A 42 -4.76 -9.06 -3.46
CA LEU A 42 -3.45 -9.03 -2.80
C LEU A 42 -2.28 -9.18 -3.78
N ASP A 43 -2.44 -9.99 -4.82
CA ASP A 43 -1.42 -10.26 -5.83
C ASP A 43 -1.56 -9.38 -7.09
N ILE A 44 -2.50 -8.43 -7.09
CA ILE A 44 -2.77 -7.54 -8.21
C ILE A 44 -2.10 -6.19 -7.97
N ASP A 45 -1.48 -5.61 -9.00
CA ASP A 45 -0.99 -4.23 -8.96
C ASP A 45 -2.17 -3.28 -8.65
N ILE A 46 -2.06 -2.54 -7.55
CA ILE A 46 -3.10 -1.64 -7.05
C ILE A 46 -3.46 -0.56 -8.09
N LYS A 47 -2.63 -0.26 -9.09
CA LYS A 47 -3.00 0.63 -10.21
C LYS A 47 -4.17 0.13 -11.04
N VAL A 48 -4.41 -1.18 -11.03
CA VAL A 48 -5.46 -1.83 -11.81
C VAL A 48 -6.84 -1.52 -11.25
N TYR A 49 -6.98 -1.50 -9.93
CA TYR A 49 -8.27 -1.34 -9.24
C TYR A 49 -8.30 -0.21 -8.22
N GLY A 50 -7.18 0.47 -7.97
CA GLY A 50 -6.99 1.40 -6.86
C GLY A 50 -7.73 2.70 -7.05
N LYS A 51 -8.39 3.16 -5.98
CA LYS A 51 -8.95 4.50 -5.88
C LYS A 51 -7.91 5.45 -5.28
N CYS A 52 -7.88 6.70 -5.73
CA CYS A 52 -7.01 7.71 -5.12
C CYS A 52 -7.50 8.05 -3.70
N ILE A 53 -6.75 7.59 -2.70
CA ILE A 53 -7.06 7.74 -1.27
C ILE A 53 -6.01 8.59 -0.55
N LEU A 54 -4.78 8.65 -1.08
CA LEU A 54 -3.68 9.42 -0.48
C LEU A 54 -3.95 10.92 -0.44
N GLN A 55 -4.68 11.46 -1.42
CA GLN A 55 -5.02 12.88 -1.46
C GLN A 55 -5.81 13.34 -0.22
N ASN A 56 -6.66 12.45 0.31
CA ASN A 56 -7.51 12.75 1.48
C ASN A 56 -6.84 12.33 2.79
N ALA A 57 -5.95 11.33 2.74
CA ALA A 57 -5.26 10.80 3.91
C ALA A 57 -4.01 11.63 4.31
N LEU A 58 -3.35 12.29 3.36
CA LEU A 58 -2.12 13.04 3.59
C LEU A 58 -2.39 14.53 3.85
N ASP A 59 -2.22 14.95 5.11
CA ASP A 59 -2.13 16.36 5.47
C ASP A 59 -0.69 16.86 5.24
N LYS A 60 -0.44 17.45 4.07
CA LYS A 60 0.88 17.95 3.68
C LYS A 60 1.38 19.12 4.53
N GLN A 61 0.46 19.90 5.11
CA GLN A 61 0.84 21.04 5.95
C GLN A 61 1.35 20.56 7.31
N LYS A 62 0.72 19.51 7.86
CA LYS A 62 1.11 18.93 9.15
C LYS A 62 2.15 17.82 9.03
N GLY A 63 2.41 17.31 7.82
CA GLY A 63 3.26 16.15 7.61
C GLY A 63 2.67 14.86 8.20
N VAL A 64 1.34 14.75 8.26
CA VAL A 64 0.65 13.63 8.91
C VAL A 64 -0.13 12.81 7.89
N LEU A 65 0.04 11.49 7.94
CA LEU A 65 -0.78 10.53 7.21
C LEU A 65 -1.83 9.92 8.16
N LYS A 66 -3.11 10.06 7.83
CA LYS A 66 -4.23 9.53 8.62
C LYS A 66 -4.65 8.15 8.11
N GLY A 67 -4.64 7.15 8.99
CA GLY A 67 -5.03 5.77 8.67
C GLY A 67 -6.43 5.38 9.18
N PRO A 68 -6.86 4.12 8.94
CA PRO A 68 -6.09 3.08 8.25
C PRO A 68 -6.00 3.29 6.73
N ILE A 69 -4.88 2.88 6.12
CA ILE A 69 -4.66 2.96 4.68
C ILE A 69 -3.81 1.79 4.20
N VAL A 70 -4.24 1.14 3.12
CA VAL A 70 -3.50 0.08 2.44
C VAL A 70 -2.79 0.68 1.22
N LEU A 71 -1.49 0.43 1.11
CA LEU A 71 -0.63 0.89 0.02
C LEU A 71 0.19 -0.28 -0.52
N GLN A 72 0.53 -0.24 -1.80
CA GLN A 72 1.47 -1.18 -2.40
C GLN A 72 2.90 -0.66 -2.31
N LEU A 73 3.84 -1.53 -1.93
CA LEU A 73 5.27 -1.25 -2.01
C LEU A 73 5.74 -1.32 -3.46
N SER A 74 6.16 -0.19 -4.03
CA SER A 74 6.66 -0.11 -5.41
C SER A 74 8.17 -0.25 -5.51
N LYS A 75 8.91 0.26 -4.52
CA LYS A 75 10.37 0.20 -4.48
C LYS A 75 10.87 0.14 -3.06
N TRP A 76 11.89 -0.67 -2.82
CA TRP A 76 12.63 -0.73 -1.57
C TRP A 76 14.11 -0.62 -1.86
N ARG A 77 14.84 0.18 -1.07
CA ARG A 77 16.30 0.29 -1.11
C ARG A 77 16.84 0.50 0.29
N ASN A 78 17.87 -0.25 0.67
CA ASN A 78 18.72 0.10 1.80
C ASN A 78 19.56 1.35 1.41
N ILE A 79 19.44 2.40 2.22
CA ILE A 79 20.11 3.69 2.00
C ILE A 79 21.08 4.06 3.14
N SER A 80 21.38 3.12 4.03
CA SER A 80 22.29 3.34 5.15
C SER A 80 23.74 3.50 4.70
N HIS A 81 24.11 2.81 3.64
CA HIS A 81 25.48 2.70 3.15
C HIS A 81 25.55 2.97 1.65
N ALA A 82 26.71 3.44 1.20
CA ALA A 82 27.01 3.51 -0.23
C ALA A 82 27.16 2.08 -0.80
N ASP A 83 26.90 1.93 -2.09
CA ASP A 83 27.04 0.63 -2.78
C ASP A 83 28.51 0.16 -2.67
N GLY A 84 28.74 -1.00 -2.03
CA GLY A 84 30.09 -1.59 -1.86
C GLY A 84 30.73 -1.46 -0.46
N PHE A 85 29.98 -1.11 0.58
CA PHE A 85 30.49 -1.01 1.95
C PHE A 85 30.53 -2.38 2.65
N ASP A 86 31.73 -2.90 2.92
CA ASP A 86 32.02 -4.09 3.75
C ASP A 86 33.29 -3.73 4.53
N ASP A 87 33.27 -3.57 5.86
CA ASP A 87 33.77 -4.62 6.77
C ASP A 87 33.21 -4.50 8.21
N HIS A 88 32.23 -3.63 8.48
CA HIS A 88 31.62 -3.40 9.81
C HIS A 88 30.09 -3.25 9.76
N TYR A 89 29.42 -4.17 9.06
CA TYR A 89 27.96 -4.16 8.88
C TYR A 89 27.20 -4.39 10.20
N ASP A 90 26.43 -3.38 10.63
CA ASP A 90 25.47 -3.47 11.72
C ASP A 90 24.06 -3.17 11.17
N SER A 91 23.29 -4.23 10.91
CA SER A 91 21.92 -4.13 10.39
C SER A 91 20.95 -3.37 11.32
N LYS A 92 21.34 -3.14 12.58
CA LYS A 92 20.51 -2.39 13.54
C LYS A 92 20.54 -0.88 13.32
N LYS A 93 21.44 -0.37 12.46
CA LYS A 93 21.53 1.04 12.09
C LYS A 93 21.05 1.30 10.67
N ASP A 94 20.32 0.34 10.09
CA ASP A 94 19.92 0.45 8.71
C ASP A 94 18.69 1.36 8.50
N TYR A 95 18.80 2.20 7.48
CA TYR A 95 17.76 3.04 6.94
C TYR A 95 17.28 2.44 5.63
N ALA A 96 15.97 2.24 5.51
CA ALA A 96 15.37 1.83 4.24
C ALA A 96 14.57 2.97 3.64
N ARG A 97 14.76 3.23 2.35
CA ARG A 97 13.85 4.06 1.56
C ARG A 97 12.84 3.17 0.88
N MET A 98 11.56 3.43 1.15
CA MET A 98 10.42 2.76 0.57
C MET A 98 9.62 3.74 -0.26
N THR A 99 9.22 3.35 -1.46
CA THR A 99 8.24 4.08 -2.26
C THR A 99 6.94 3.28 -2.23
N LEU A 100 5.89 3.87 -1.67
CA LEU A 100 4.55 3.29 -1.56
C LEU A 100 3.58 3.99 -2.51
N THR A 101 2.52 3.31 -2.92
CA THR A 101 1.48 3.88 -3.80
C THR A 101 0.08 3.39 -3.47
N ASP A 102 -0.92 4.24 -3.72
CA ASP A 102 -2.35 3.85 -3.79
C ASP A 102 -2.80 3.53 -5.23
N GLY A 103 -1.84 3.38 -6.15
CA GLY A 103 -2.08 3.17 -7.59
C GLY A 103 -2.24 4.46 -8.38
N ASN A 104 -2.37 5.61 -7.71
CA ASN A 104 -2.58 6.90 -8.34
C ASN A 104 -1.48 7.90 -7.96
N GLN A 105 -1.01 7.84 -6.70
CA GLN A 105 0.02 8.71 -6.15
C GLN A 105 1.14 7.87 -5.52
N PHE A 106 2.36 8.41 -5.52
CA PHE A 106 3.51 7.81 -4.86
C PHE A 106 3.93 8.62 -3.64
N LEU A 107 4.30 7.92 -2.58
CA LEU A 107 4.92 8.49 -1.39
C LEU A 107 6.25 7.82 -1.12
N ASN A 108 7.24 8.62 -0.76
CA ASN A 108 8.54 8.13 -0.33
C ASN A 108 8.61 8.19 1.19
N PHE A 109 8.96 7.07 1.80
CA PHE A 109 9.15 6.91 3.22
C PHE A 109 10.60 6.52 3.49
N THR A 110 11.18 7.09 4.54
CA THR A 110 12.42 6.58 5.11
C THR A 110 12.05 5.87 6.41
N LYS A 111 12.23 4.55 6.44
CA LYS A 111 12.12 3.77 7.66
C LYS A 111 13.36 4.02 8.49
N ILE A 112 13.15 4.49 9.72
CA ILE A 112 14.18 4.66 10.74
C ILE A 112 13.89 3.62 11.81
N ASP A 113 14.64 2.51 11.83
CA ASP A 113 14.51 1.50 12.87
C ASP A 113 15.25 1.98 14.13
N ASN A 114 14.53 2.70 14.99
CA ASN A 114 15.03 3.06 16.32
C ASN A 114 14.88 1.86 17.26
N ASN A 115 15.84 0.94 17.24
CA ASN A 115 16.01 0.00 18.34
C ASN A 115 16.52 0.80 19.56
N LYS A 116 15.60 1.19 20.45
CA LYS A 116 15.94 1.62 21.82
C LYS A 116 16.20 0.39 22.69
#